data_AF-A0A9P0FE65-F1
#
_entry.id   AF-A0A9P0FE65-F1
#
_cell.length_a   1.000
_cell.length_b   1.000
_cell.length_c   1.000
_cell.angle_alpha   90.00
_cell.angle_beta   90.00
_cell.angle_gamma   90.00
#
_symmetry.space_group_name_H-M   'P 1'
#
loop_
_entity.id
_entity.type
_entity.pdbx_description
1 polymer ?
#
loop_
_entity_poly.entity_id
_entity_poly.type
_entity_poly.pdbx_seq_one_letter_code
_entity_poly.pdbx_strand_id
1 'polypeptide(L)'
;MGASKTRDYDYKNDQVIKEQDSNGSSGYAPIRSQLASYRASRGRDTTYDYRATAQNGIVKNNFVSFSVLAGVSLFFIFLAIAYLGMRTDTSVVPAGFTMASCRSDSKPGVNCVPERDAADAIYLLNAVQVELTRRAVANVCERRDGDGASPTTRSAMTEDEIVDFCLDNFGIKDDIKIRKDLRNLEILTYSNPQWNIRIVQTLTKNVVPTKDDQISNMEQVIFNKDKKVTSLVIFDADLPWMCRMTNIVYFLLNSAVFLVVTFALLYSLNYGYKHYKHQQQKQKEELGLMLERIIEILQTSATEEGENYVVINHIRDMILPVQDRQTKEKTWNKAVQFINENESRVRTEVQNVQGEPYEVWRWIGSATLGLSSSPRNNKSWQGQAFETQAGSVNGLQCSPTPCLKIRGMAEEVEGGGQAGEAQRAIREAVLGKCAHQCRILHCAVDAHSSCVYLKCADQADAAVAYRNLHGWWYAGHLVTVKYLRLERYMQRFPGSPISGPPFMKAISPATDWTS
;
A
#
# COMPACT_ATOMS: atom_id res chain seq x y z
N MET A 1 -30.27 -45.65 -30.49
CA MET A 1 -30.92 -44.43 -29.97
C MET A 1 -30.50 -44.25 -28.52
N GLY A 2 -29.44 -43.47 -28.28
CA GLY A 2 -28.95 -43.12 -26.95
C GLY A 2 -28.88 -41.61 -26.87
N ALA A 3 -29.70 -41.02 -26.00
CA ALA A 3 -29.99 -39.60 -25.97
C ALA A 3 -28.87 -38.76 -25.35
N SER A 4 -28.68 -37.62 -26.00
CA SER A 4 -27.78 -36.51 -25.71
C SER A 4 -27.97 -35.89 -24.31
N LYS A 5 -26.87 -35.56 -23.65
CA LYS A 5 -26.82 -34.52 -22.59
C LYS A 5 -25.84 -33.44 -23.03
N THR A 6 -26.37 -32.37 -23.60
CA THR A 6 -25.70 -31.09 -23.79
C THR A 6 -25.59 -30.37 -22.44
N ARG A 7 -24.37 -29.95 -22.08
CA ARG A 7 -24.12 -29.00 -20.99
C ARG A 7 -23.86 -27.63 -21.61
N ASP A 8 -24.70 -26.66 -21.26
CA ASP A 8 -24.54 -25.25 -21.59
C ASP A 8 -23.31 -24.67 -20.88
N TYR A 9 -22.50 -23.94 -21.64
CA TYR A 9 -21.43 -23.09 -21.14
C TYR A 9 -21.98 -21.67 -20.99
N ASP A 10 -22.07 -21.19 -19.74
CA ASP A 10 -22.38 -19.79 -19.45
C ASP A 10 -21.07 -19.02 -19.18
N TYR A 11 -20.92 -17.90 -19.85
CA TYR A 11 -19.69 -17.11 -19.98
C TYR A 11 -19.90 -15.79 -19.23
N LYS A 12 -19.41 -15.71 -17.98
CA LYS A 12 -19.10 -14.44 -17.27
C LYS A 12 -18.66 -14.70 -15.83
N ASN A 13 -17.35 -14.60 -15.58
CA ASN A 13 -16.76 -13.99 -14.39
C ASN A 13 -15.23 -14.07 -14.49
N ASP A 14 -14.62 -13.07 -15.12
CA ASP A 14 -13.19 -12.81 -15.00
C ASP A 14 -12.92 -12.21 -13.61
N GLN A 15 -12.69 -13.09 -12.62
CA GLN A 15 -11.94 -12.72 -11.43
C GLN A 15 -10.45 -12.85 -11.72
N VAL A 16 -9.78 -11.71 -11.59
CA VAL A 16 -8.34 -11.49 -11.61
C VAL A 16 -7.62 -12.55 -10.76
N ILE A 17 -7.05 -13.56 -11.43
CA ILE A 17 -6.06 -14.45 -10.85
C ILE A 17 -4.76 -13.66 -10.73
N LYS A 18 -4.39 -13.36 -9.48
CA LYS A 18 -3.11 -12.77 -9.12
C LYS A 18 -2.09 -13.90 -9.09
N GLU A 19 -1.42 -14.15 -10.20
CA GLU A 19 -0.29 -15.09 -10.24
C GLU A 19 0.87 -14.53 -9.41
N GLN A 20 1.19 -15.23 -8.33
CA GLN A 20 2.42 -15.07 -7.55
C GLN A 20 3.39 -16.17 -8.00
N ASP A 21 4.28 -15.86 -8.95
CA ASP A 21 5.45 -16.68 -9.17
C ASP A 21 6.55 -16.27 -8.19
N SER A 22 6.59 -17.01 -7.07
CA SER A 22 7.74 -17.06 -6.17
C SER A 22 8.59 -18.26 -6.58
N ASN A 23 9.56 -18.05 -7.47
CA ASN A 23 10.69 -18.97 -7.63
C ASN A 23 11.97 -18.26 -7.21
N GLY A 24 12.44 -18.64 -6.01
CA GLY A 24 13.78 -18.33 -5.55
C GLY A 24 14.80 -19.09 -6.39
N SER A 25 15.72 -18.34 -6.99
CA SER A 25 17.04 -18.84 -7.37
C SER A 25 18.07 -17.82 -6.89
N SER A 26 18.96 -18.31 -6.05
CA SER A 26 20.11 -17.64 -5.47
C SER A 26 21.14 -17.23 -6.53
N GLY A 27 21.77 -16.06 -6.31
CA GLY A 27 23.13 -15.80 -6.78
C GLY A 27 23.22 -14.96 -8.05
N TYR A 28 23.68 -13.72 -7.88
CA TYR A 28 24.17 -12.80 -8.92
C TYR A 28 23.12 -12.21 -9.88
N ALA A 29 22.44 -11.15 -9.41
CA ALA A 29 21.83 -10.19 -10.33
C ALA A 29 22.96 -9.44 -11.09
N PRO A 30 22.91 -9.33 -12.43
CA PRO A 30 23.87 -8.52 -13.17
C PRO A 30 23.69 -7.04 -12.83
N ILE A 31 24.82 -6.36 -12.61
CA ILE A 31 24.96 -4.94 -12.19
C ILE A 31 24.13 -3.97 -13.05
N ARG A 32 23.80 -4.36 -14.31
CA ARG A 32 22.92 -3.60 -15.22
C ARG A 32 21.49 -3.38 -14.68
N SER A 33 21.03 -4.19 -13.72
CA SER A 33 19.71 -4.07 -13.10
C SER A 33 19.59 -2.90 -12.12
N GLN A 34 20.69 -2.46 -11.50
CA GLN A 34 20.63 -1.36 -10.52
C GLN A 34 20.40 -0.01 -11.17
N LEU A 35 21.07 0.28 -12.31
CA LEU A 35 20.81 1.49 -13.11
C LEU A 35 19.42 1.48 -13.78
N ALA A 36 18.88 0.31 -14.14
CA ALA A 36 17.53 0.20 -14.70
C ALA A 36 16.45 0.65 -13.70
N SER A 37 16.66 0.46 -12.39
CA SER A 37 15.73 0.91 -11.36
C SER A 37 15.60 2.45 -11.28
N TYR A 38 16.65 3.19 -11.67
CA TYR A 38 16.65 4.65 -11.74
C TYR A 38 15.97 5.20 -13.00
N ARG A 39 15.87 4.39 -14.08
CA ARG A 39 15.22 4.80 -15.35
C ARG A 39 13.70 4.71 -15.32
N ALA A 40 13.12 3.94 -14.39
CA ALA A 40 11.71 3.56 -14.43
C ALA A 40 10.71 4.61 -13.92
N SER A 41 11.14 5.80 -13.48
CA SER A 41 10.26 6.80 -12.88
C SER A 41 9.72 7.88 -13.83
N ARG A 42 10.17 7.92 -15.10
CA ARG A 42 9.59 8.80 -16.12
C ARG A 42 8.44 8.10 -16.86
N GLY A 43 7.21 8.38 -16.43
CA GLY A 43 6.04 8.27 -17.32
C GLY A 43 4.98 7.23 -16.97
N ARG A 44 4.47 7.22 -15.73
CA ARG A 44 3.18 6.56 -15.48
C ARG A 44 2.27 7.46 -14.65
N ASP A 45 1.44 8.22 -15.35
CA ASP A 45 0.30 8.91 -14.75
C ASP A 45 -0.54 7.88 -13.99
N THR A 46 -0.75 8.12 -12.71
CA THR A 46 -1.41 7.17 -11.83
C THR A 46 -2.92 7.24 -12.00
N THR A 47 -3.59 6.09 -11.91
CA THR A 47 -5.05 5.88 -11.99
C THR A 47 -5.89 6.77 -11.04
N TYR A 48 -5.23 7.48 -10.10
CA TYR A 48 -5.87 8.42 -9.19
C TYR A 48 -6.43 9.67 -9.90
N ASP A 49 -5.76 10.17 -10.94
CA ASP A 49 -6.17 11.42 -11.58
C ASP A 49 -7.45 11.27 -12.40
N TYR A 50 -7.69 10.09 -12.99
CA TYR A 50 -8.94 9.79 -13.72
C TYR A 50 -10.17 9.70 -12.79
N ARG A 51 -9.99 9.22 -11.55
CA ARG A 51 -11.08 9.03 -10.59
C ARG A 51 -11.56 10.35 -9.98
N ALA A 52 -10.66 11.30 -9.80
CA ALA A 52 -10.97 12.63 -9.26
C ALA A 52 -11.82 13.47 -10.24
N THR A 53 -11.56 13.37 -11.54
CA THR A 53 -12.34 14.11 -12.55
C THR A 53 -13.78 13.57 -12.67
N ALA A 54 -13.97 12.26 -12.54
CA ALA A 54 -15.29 11.62 -12.60
C ALA A 54 -16.18 11.93 -11.37
N GLN A 55 -15.60 12.01 -10.16
CA GLN A 55 -16.36 12.36 -8.94
C GLN A 55 -16.93 13.79 -8.98
N ASN A 56 -16.20 14.75 -9.55
CA ASN A 56 -16.64 16.14 -9.62
C ASN A 56 -17.86 16.37 -10.54
N GLY A 57 -18.11 15.47 -11.50
CA GLY A 57 -19.28 15.53 -12.39
C GLY A 57 -20.58 15.05 -11.71
N ILE A 58 -20.49 14.06 -10.83
CA ILE A 58 -21.65 13.44 -10.16
C ILE A 58 -22.26 14.38 -9.11
N VAL A 59 -21.43 15.16 -8.41
CA VAL A 59 -21.88 16.07 -7.34
C VAL A 59 -22.65 17.27 -7.91
N LYS A 60 -22.27 17.78 -9.09
CA LYS A 60 -22.89 18.97 -9.69
C LYS A 60 -24.30 18.72 -10.20
N ASN A 61 -24.60 17.54 -10.75
CA ASN A 61 -25.91 17.26 -11.34
C ASN A 61 -26.96 16.77 -10.32
N ASN A 62 -26.55 16.34 -9.13
CA ASN A 62 -27.44 15.76 -8.11
C ASN A 62 -27.67 16.68 -6.89
N PHE A 63 -27.14 17.90 -6.89
CA PHE A 63 -27.20 18.83 -5.75
C PHE A 63 -28.64 19.07 -5.26
N VAL A 64 -29.59 19.30 -6.17
CA VAL A 64 -31.00 19.55 -5.83
C VAL A 64 -31.63 18.33 -5.14
N SER A 65 -31.32 17.11 -5.60
CA SER A 65 -31.84 15.87 -4.99
C SER A 65 -31.26 15.65 -3.58
N PHE A 66 -29.99 15.98 -3.37
CA PHE A 66 -29.37 15.89 -2.05
C PHE A 66 -29.92 16.94 -1.07
N SER A 67 -30.20 18.16 -1.53
CA SER A 67 -30.80 19.21 -0.71
C SER A 67 -32.21 18.84 -0.24
N VAL A 68 -33.04 18.25 -1.10
CA VAL A 68 -34.38 17.78 -0.72
C VAL A 68 -34.31 16.64 0.30
N LEU A 69 -33.41 15.67 0.08
CA LEU A 69 -33.22 14.55 1.00
C LEU A 69 -32.72 15.00 2.38
N ALA A 70 -31.82 15.99 2.43
CA ALA A 70 -31.37 16.60 3.67
C ALA A 70 -32.51 17.33 4.40
N GLY A 71 -33.36 18.07 3.68
CA GLY A 71 -34.52 18.76 4.26
C GLY A 71 -35.53 17.80 4.89
N VAL A 72 -35.87 16.70 4.19
CA VAL A 72 -36.76 15.65 4.72
C VAL A 72 -36.15 14.96 5.94
N SER A 73 -34.84 14.69 5.91
CA SER A 73 -34.14 14.08 7.05
C SER A 73 -34.17 14.98 8.29
N LEU A 74 -33.94 16.29 8.12
CA LEU A 74 -34.03 17.26 9.21
C LEU A 74 -35.45 17.37 9.78
N PHE A 75 -36.48 17.27 8.95
CA PHE A 75 -37.88 17.27 9.40
C PHE A 75 -38.19 16.05 10.29
N PHE A 76 -37.75 14.85 9.91
CA PHE A 76 -37.93 13.66 10.74
C PHE A 76 -37.09 13.68 12.01
N ILE A 77 -35.89 14.27 11.98
CA ILE A 77 -35.09 14.49 13.19
C ILE A 77 -35.82 15.45 14.15
N PHE A 78 -36.41 16.54 13.63
CA PHE A 78 -37.20 17.47 14.43
C PHE A 78 -38.44 16.78 15.03
N LEU A 79 -39.18 16.00 14.24
CA LEU A 79 -40.31 15.21 14.75
C LEU A 79 -39.88 14.20 15.82
N ALA A 80 -38.75 13.51 15.64
CA ALA A 80 -38.22 12.59 16.64
C ALA A 80 -37.86 13.32 17.94
N ILE A 81 -37.27 14.51 17.86
CA ILE A 81 -36.97 15.35 19.03
C ILE A 81 -38.27 15.80 19.73
N ALA A 82 -39.29 16.23 18.96
CA ALA A 82 -40.58 16.63 19.50
C ALA A 82 -41.32 15.45 20.18
N TYR A 83 -41.26 14.25 19.60
CA TYR A 83 -41.90 13.05 20.14
C TYR A 83 -41.18 12.52 21.39
N LEU A 84 -39.86 12.69 21.48
CA LEU A 84 -39.09 12.42 22.70
C LEU A 84 -39.38 13.42 23.83
N GLY A 85 -39.96 14.58 23.51
CA GLY A 85 -40.35 15.63 24.47
C GLY A 85 -41.78 15.51 25.02
N MET A 86 -42.62 14.65 24.45
CA MET A 86 -43.99 14.42 24.94
C MET A 86 -43.96 13.47 26.14
N ARG A 87 -44.32 13.98 27.32
CA ARG A 87 -44.48 13.19 28.55
C ARG A 87 -45.63 12.18 28.42
N THR A 88 -45.41 10.99 28.95
CA THR A 88 -46.46 10.16 29.52
C THR A 88 -46.72 10.62 30.95
N ASP A 89 -47.98 10.84 31.28
CA ASP A 89 -48.42 11.50 32.51
C ASP A 89 -47.95 10.86 33.83
N THR A 90 -47.94 11.74 34.83
CA THR A 90 -47.49 11.62 36.21
C THR A 90 -48.42 10.79 37.09
N SER A 91 -48.42 9.45 36.96
CA SER A 91 -48.94 8.57 38.01
C SER A 91 -47.79 7.79 38.66
N VAL A 92 -47.60 8.05 39.95
CA VAL A 92 -46.35 7.90 40.70
C VAL A 92 -46.12 6.50 41.29
N VAL A 93 -47.11 5.60 41.18
CA VAL A 93 -46.99 4.20 41.60
C VAL A 93 -47.71 3.32 40.58
N PRO A 94 -47.10 2.25 40.03
CA PRO A 94 -47.82 1.32 39.16
C PRO A 94 -49.03 0.75 39.89
N ALA A 95 -50.14 0.54 39.18
CA ALA A 95 -51.38 0.02 39.76
C ALA A 95 -51.17 -1.41 40.31
N GLY A 96 -50.75 -1.49 41.58
CA GLY A 96 -50.41 -2.72 42.30
C GLY A 96 -49.04 -2.61 42.98
N PHE A 97 -49.00 -2.83 44.29
CA PHE A 97 -47.76 -2.96 45.08
C PHE A 97 -47.80 -4.23 45.92
N THR A 98 -46.63 -4.80 46.19
CA THR A 98 -46.49 -5.95 47.07
C THR A 98 -46.61 -5.50 48.52
N MET A 99 -47.65 -5.99 49.19
CA MET A 99 -47.88 -5.70 50.60
C MET A 99 -47.08 -6.66 51.49
N ALA A 100 -46.16 -6.15 52.29
CA ALA A 100 -45.43 -6.92 53.30
C ALA A 100 -46.29 -7.14 54.57
N SER A 101 -47.42 -7.84 54.44
CA SER A 101 -48.40 -8.03 55.52
C SER A 101 -47.83 -8.85 56.69
N CYS A 102 -48.15 -8.45 57.94
CA CYS A 102 -47.73 -9.19 59.13
C CYS A 102 -48.44 -10.55 59.28
N ARG A 103 -47.66 -11.64 59.34
CA ARG A 103 -48.12 -12.98 59.76
C ARG A 103 -47.67 -13.28 61.20
N SER A 104 -48.13 -14.39 61.78
CA SER A 104 -47.88 -14.77 63.18
C SER A 104 -46.41 -14.79 63.61
N ASP A 105 -45.48 -15.04 62.68
CA ASP A 105 -44.03 -15.10 62.94
C ASP A 105 -43.29 -13.80 62.55
N SER A 106 -44.01 -12.77 62.12
CA SER A 106 -43.46 -11.48 61.67
C SER A 106 -43.58 -10.41 62.75
N LYS A 107 -42.58 -9.53 62.85
CA LYS A 107 -42.53 -8.41 63.80
C LYS A 107 -42.88 -7.10 63.08
N PRO A 108 -43.96 -6.40 63.50
CA PRO A 108 -44.34 -5.10 62.93
C PRO A 108 -43.19 -4.10 63.00
N GLY A 109 -42.94 -3.39 61.89
CA GLY A 109 -41.88 -2.36 61.79
C GLY A 109 -40.45 -2.91 61.68
N VAL A 110 -40.29 -4.24 61.55
CA VAL A 110 -39.00 -4.90 61.32
C VAL A 110 -39.00 -5.63 59.97
N ASN A 111 -40.00 -6.50 59.76
CA ASN A 111 -40.13 -7.29 58.53
C ASN A 111 -41.54 -7.30 57.95
N CYS A 112 -42.49 -6.61 58.59
CA CYS A 112 -43.87 -6.53 58.13
C CYS A 112 -44.53 -5.20 58.51
N VAL A 113 -45.57 -4.84 57.76
CA VAL A 113 -46.34 -3.61 57.91
C VAL A 113 -47.82 -3.96 58.18
N PRO A 114 -48.44 -3.41 59.24
CA PRO A 114 -49.87 -3.53 59.48
C PRO A 114 -50.69 -2.85 58.37
N GLU A 115 -51.79 -3.47 57.94
CA GLU A 115 -52.61 -2.97 56.82
C GLU A 115 -53.14 -1.55 57.04
N ARG A 116 -53.54 -1.23 58.27
CA ARG A 116 -53.96 0.13 58.68
C ARG A 116 -52.87 1.20 58.53
N ASP A 117 -51.60 0.82 58.70
CA ASP A 117 -50.46 1.75 58.72
C ASP A 117 -49.82 1.86 57.32
N ALA A 118 -50.18 0.98 56.38
CA ALA A 118 -49.65 0.98 55.02
C ALA A 118 -50.20 2.14 54.18
N ALA A 119 -51.47 2.53 54.39
CA ALA A 119 -52.06 3.68 53.71
C ALA A 119 -51.34 4.99 54.08
N ASP A 120 -51.02 5.16 55.38
CA ASP A 120 -50.26 6.31 55.89
C ASP A 120 -48.83 6.33 55.30
N ALA A 121 -48.17 5.16 55.22
CA ALA A 121 -46.84 5.05 54.61
C ALA A 121 -46.82 5.35 53.09
N ILE A 122 -47.87 4.97 52.35
CA ILE A 122 -48.01 5.29 50.92
C ILE A 122 -48.30 6.77 50.71
N TYR A 123 -49.08 7.39 51.61
CA TYR A 123 -49.27 8.84 51.59
C TYR A 123 -47.93 9.58 51.77
N LEU A 124 -47.11 9.14 52.72
CA LEU A 124 -45.76 9.66 52.93
C LEU A 124 -44.86 9.45 51.70
N LEU A 125 -44.94 8.28 51.05
CA LEU A 125 -44.18 7.99 49.82
C LEU A 125 -44.44 9.03 48.73
N ASN A 126 -45.71 9.34 48.46
CA ASN A 126 -46.06 10.28 47.39
C ASN A 126 -45.49 11.68 47.65
N ALA A 127 -45.41 12.10 48.91
CA ALA A 127 -44.80 13.37 49.30
C ALA A 127 -43.27 13.35 49.13
N VAL A 128 -42.62 12.31 49.64
CA VAL A 128 -41.16 12.20 49.65
C VAL A 128 -40.60 11.93 48.23
N GLN A 129 -41.31 11.18 47.40
CA GLN A 129 -40.87 10.81 46.05
C GLN A 129 -40.73 12.02 45.11
N VAL A 130 -41.61 13.02 45.24
CA VAL A 130 -41.53 14.27 44.46
C VAL A 130 -40.23 15.01 44.75
N GLU A 131 -39.87 15.13 46.03
CA GLU A 131 -38.64 15.79 46.46
C GLU A 131 -37.39 14.96 46.12
N LEU A 132 -37.42 13.64 46.33
CA LEU A 132 -36.32 12.74 45.94
C LEU A 132 -36.05 12.81 44.43
N THR A 133 -37.09 12.86 43.60
CA THR A 133 -36.94 12.97 42.15
C THR A 133 -36.39 14.33 41.75
N ARG A 134 -36.85 15.41 42.39
CA ARG A 134 -36.29 16.76 42.18
C ARG A 134 -34.79 16.80 42.48
N ARG A 135 -34.37 16.27 43.63
CA ARG A 135 -32.95 16.21 44.04
C ARG A 135 -32.10 15.32 43.14
N ALA A 136 -32.64 14.18 42.69
CA ALA A 136 -31.96 13.29 41.77
C ALA A 136 -31.73 13.95 40.39
N VAL A 137 -32.74 14.67 39.86
CA VAL A 137 -32.62 15.41 38.60
C VAL A 137 -31.63 16.57 38.72
N ALA A 138 -31.71 17.36 39.80
CA ALA A 138 -30.80 18.49 40.04
C ALA A 138 -29.33 18.05 40.06
N ASN A 139 -29.00 16.96 40.76
CA ASN A 139 -27.63 16.45 40.82
C ASN A 139 -27.07 15.99 39.45
N VAL A 140 -27.92 15.55 38.53
CA VAL A 140 -27.48 15.13 37.19
C VAL A 140 -27.40 16.32 36.22
N CYS A 141 -28.33 17.27 36.33
CA CYS A 141 -28.48 18.37 35.38
C CYS A 141 -27.69 19.64 35.75
N GLU A 142 -27.63 20.01 37.04
CA GLU A 142 -26.98 21.25 37.51
C GLU A 142 -25.47 21.09 37.71
N ARG A 143 -24.96 19.86 37.80
CA ARG A 143 -23.52 19.56 37.95
C ARG A 143 -22.65 20.04 36.78
N ARG A 144 -23.24 20.68 35.77
CA ARG A 144 -22.60 21.08 34.52
C ARG A 144 -22.67 22.56 34.20
N ASP A 145 -23.39 23.37 34.97
CA ASP A 145 -23.46 24.83 34.78
C ASP A 145 -22.20 25.52 35.34
N GLY A 146 -21.01 25.12 34.90
CA GLY A 146 -19.75 25.91 34.87
C GLY A 146 -19.15 26.48 36.17
N ASP A 147 -19.92 26.74 37.21
CA ASP A 147 -19.46 27.12 38.53
C ASP A 147 -19.12 25.84 39.27
N GLY A 148 -17.89 25.71 39.75
CA GLY A 148 -17.42 24.59 40.57
C GLY A 148 -18.12 24.46 41.94
N ALA A 149 -19.35 24.95 42.07
CA ALA A 149 -20.21 24.71 43.21
C ALA A 149 -20.64 23.24 43.18
N SER A 150 -20.24 22.50 44.23
CA SER A 150 -20.91 21.25 44.58
C SER A 150 -22.42 21.46 44.53
N PRO A 151 -23.22 20.51 44.01
CA PRO A 151 -24.67 20.63 44.05
C PRO A 151 -25.08 21.01 45.48
N THR A 152 -25.78 22.13 45.65
CA THR A 152 -26.18 22.66 46.96
C THR A 152 -27.10 21.68 47.69
N THR A 153 -27.68 20.72 46.97
CA THR A 153 -28.61 19.73 47.48
C THR A 153 -28.13 18.33 47.12
N ARG A 154 -28.04 17.45 48.12
CA ARG A 154 -27.61 16.05 47.95
C ARG A 154 -28.70 15.24 47.24
N SER A 155 -28.31 14.27 46.43
CA SER A 155 -29.26 13.37 45.75
C SER A 155 -29.99 12.43 46.69
N ALA A 156 -29.41 12.14 47.87
CA ALA A 156 -30.01 11.31 48.90
C ALA A 156 -30.56 12.15 50.04
N MET A 157 -31.62 11.66 50.67
CA MET A 157 -32.31 12.30 51.79
C MET A 157 -32.19 11.40 53.01
N THR A 158 -31.62 11.93 54.09
CA THR A 158 -31.46 11.19 55.35
C THR A 158 -32.80 11.07 56.09
N GLU A 159 -32.95 10.10 57.00
CA GLU A 159 -34.17 9.96 57.82
C GLU A 159 -34.55 11.28 58.51
N ASP A 160 -33.57 11.99 59.09
CA ASP A 160 -33.81 13.28 59.75
C ASP A 160 -34.27 14.36 58.76
N GLU A 161 -33.66 14.44 57.58
CA GLU A 161 -34.07 15.41 56.54
C GLU A 161 -35.49 15.14 56.03
N ILE A 162 -35.89 13.87 55.93
CA ILE A 162 -37.26 13.49 55.53
C ILE A 162 -38.26 13.95 56.58
N VAL A 163 -37.93 13.77 57.86
CA VAL A 163 -38.78 14.21 58.97
C VAL A 163 -38.91 15.73 58.97
N ASP A 164 -37.81 16.46 58.87
CA ASP A 164 -37.79 17.93 58.81
C ASP A 164 -38.62 18.44 57.61
N PHE A 165 -38.44 17.83 56.43
CA PHE A 165 -39.22 18.16 55.23
C PHE A 165 -40.73 17.95 55.42
N CYS A 166 -41.14 16.88 56.10
CA CYS A 166 -42.55 16.58 56.36
C CYS A 166 -43.17 17.54 57.39
N LEU A 167 -42.40 17.92 58.42
CA LEU A 167 -42.81 18.91 59.42
C LEU A 167 -43.05 20.27 58.77
N ASP A 168 -42.15 20.70 57.88
CA ASP A 168 -42.18 22.02 57.25
C ASP A 168 -43.23 22.14 56.14
N ASN A 169 -43.43 21.10 55.32
CA ASN A 169 -44.25 21.19 54.10
C ASN A 169 -45.65 20.57 54.22
N PHE A 170 -45.88 19.64 55.16
CA PHE A 170 -47.12 18.87 55.23
C PHE A 170 -47.89 19.05 56.55
N GLY A 171 -47.41 19.89 57.47
CA GLY A 171 -48.14 20.28 58.68
C GLY A 171 -48.42 19.14 59.67
N ILE A 172 -47.75 18.00 59.52
CA ILE A 172 -47.84 16.86 60.44
C ILE A 172 -47.01 17.20 61.68
N LYS A 173 -47.64 17.43 62.83
CA LYS A 173 -46.96 17.92 64.05
C LYS A 173 -46.33 16.83 64.94
N ASP A 174 -46.40 15.58 64.50
CA ASP A 174 -45.98 14.42 65.30
C ASP A 174 -44.77 13.71 64.66
N ASP A 175 -43.57 14.05 65.14
CA ASP A 175 -42.28 13.42 64.74
C ASP A 175 -42.31 11.90 64.91
N ILE A 176 -42.95 11.40 65.97
CA ILE A 176 -42.99 9.97 66.29
C ILE A 176 -43.83 9.23 65.24
N LYS A 177 -44.94 9.83 64.82
CA LYS A 177 -45.78 9.28 63.76
C LYS A 177 -45.02 9.23 62.43
N ILE A 178 -44.34 10.32 62.04
CA ILE A 178 -43.58 10.38 60.77
C ILE A 178 -42.47 9.32 60.76
N ARG A 179 -41.71 9.15 61.86
CA ARG A 179 -40.66 8.13 61.94
C ARG A 179 -41.21 6.71 61.87
N LYS A 180 -42.41 6.47 62.44
CA LYS A 180 -43.09 5.18 62.34
C LYS A 180 -43.52 4.89 60.90
N ASP A 181 -44.12 5.88 60.23
CA ASP A 181 -44.57 5.76 58.85
C ASP A 181 -43.39 5.63 57.87
N LEU A 182 -42.27 6.31 58.16
CA LEU A 182 -41.01 6.18 57.42
C LEU A 182 -40.41 4.78 57.52
N ARG A 183 -40.40 4.17 58.70
CA ARG A 183 -39.95 2.76 58.86
C ARG A 183 -40.81 1.80 58.05
N ASN A 184 -42.13 2.00 58.08
CA ASN A 184 -43.05 1.20 57.28
C ASN A 184 -42.79 1.41 55.77
N LEU A 185 -42.50 2.65 55.37
CA LEU A 185 -42.14 3.02 54.02
C LEU A 185 -40.84 2.37 53.55
N GLU A 186 -39.81 2.30 54.39
CA GLU A 186 -38.54 1.61 54.07
C GLU A 186 -38.78 0.12 53.77
N ILE A 187 -39.59 -0.56 54.58
CA ILE A 187 -39.96 -1.97 54.38
C ILE A 187 -40.72 -2.15 53.06
N LEU A 188 -41.68 -1.26 52.78
CA LEU A 188 -42.45 -1.30 51.53
C LEU A 188 -41.56 -1.02 50.31
N THR A 189 -40.65 -0.06 50.42
CA THR A 189 -39.70 0.31 49.35
C THR A 189 -38.75 -0.83 49.02
N TYR A 190 -38.24 -1.54 50.05
CA TYR A 190 -37.41 -2.73 49.85
C TYR A 190 -38.19 -3.87 49.17
N SER A 191 -39.47 -4.03 49.52
CA SER A 191 -40.35 -5.05 48.93
C SER A 191 -40.81 -4.72 47.51
N ASN A 192 -40.71 -3.45 47.10
CA ASN A 192 -41.16 -2.91 45.82
C ASN A 192 -40.02 -2.21 45.05
N PRO A 193 -39.06 -2.98 44.47
CA PRO A 193 -37.93 -2.40 43.75
C PRO A 193 -38.33 -1.57 42.51
N GLN A 194 -39.55 -1.77 42.01
CA GLN A 194 -40.20 -1.03 40.92
C GLN A 194 -40.42 0.46 41.21
N TRP A 195 -40.39 0.90 42.47
CA TRP A 195 -40.53 2.31 42.83
C TRP A 195 -39.28 3.15 42.55
N ASN A 196 -38.17 2.54 42.09
CA ASN A 196 -36.88 3.18 41.81
C ASN A 196 -36.23 3.95 42.99
N ILE A 197 -36.80 3.83 44.19
CA ILE A 197 -36.21 4.30 45.44
C ILE A 197 -35.35 3.16 46.01
N ARG A 198 -34.16 3.51 46.49
CA ARG A 198 -33.22 2.59 47.11
C ARG A 198 -32.84 3.12 48.49
N ILE A 199 -32.69 2.18 49.43
CA ILE A 199 -32.22 2.46 50.77
C ILE A 199 -30.72 2.22 50.80
N VAL A 200 -30.00 3.20 51.32
CA VAL A 200 -28.54 3.23 51.30
C VAL A 200 -28.03 3.58 52.69
N GLN A 201 -26.94 2.93 53.12
CA GLN A 201 -26.33 3.22 54.41
C GLN A 201 -24.90 3.75 54.24
N THR A 202 -24.70 5.02 54.54
CA THR A 202 -23.38 5.67 54.46
C THR A 202 -22.78 5.89 55.84
N LEU A 203 -21.45 6.05 55.91
CA LEU A 203 -20.74 6.29 57.18
C LEU A 203 -21.00 7.70 57.73
N THR A 204 -21.24 8.68 56.86
CA THR A 204 -21.54 10.06 57.25
C THR A 204 -22.54 10.68 56.28
N LYS A 205 -23.26 11.73 56.74
CA LYS A 205 -24.21 12.48 55.91
C LYS A 205 -23.58 13.10 54.65
N ASN A 206 -22.25 13.29 54.62
CA ASN A 206 -21.54 14.04 53.58
C ASN A 206 -21.07 13.18 52.39
N VAL A 207 -21.17 11.85 52.48
CA VAL A 207 -20.72 10.95 51.40
C VAL A 207 -21.81 10.85 50.34
N VAL A 208 -21.43 11.02 49.06
CA VAL A 208 -22.33 10.77 47.94
C VAL A 208 -22.55 9.27 47.81
N PRO A 209 -23.79 8.78 48.00
CA PRO A 209 -24.06 7.34 47.96
C PRO A 209 -23.87 6.79 46.56
N THR A 210 -23.22 5.63 46.46
CA THR A 210 -23.08 4.87 45.21
C THR A 210 -24.00 3.65 45.20
N LYS A 211 -24.12 2.97 44.05
CA LYS A 211 -24.94 1.74 43.95
C LYS A 211 -24.41 0.61 44.86
N ASP A 212 -23.14 0.65 45.25
CA ASP A 212 -22.51 -0.34 46.13
C ASP A 212 -22.90 -0.18 47.60
N ASP A 213 -23.36 1.01 48.01
CA ASP A 213 -23.77 1.31 49.38
C ASP A 213 -25.21 0.83 49.70
N GLN A 214 -25.90 0.23 48.70
CA GLN A 214 -27.27 -0.25 48.83
C GLN A 214 -27.39 -1.39 49.85
N ILE A 215 -28.42 -1.34 50.69
CA ILE A 215 -28.66 -2.41 51.67
C ILE A 215 -28.97 -3.74 50.99
N SER A 216 -28.42 -4.83 51.52
CA SER A 216 -28.72 -6.19 51.06
C SER A 216 -29.88 -6.82 51.81
N ASN A 217 -30.09 -6.45 53.08
CA ASN A 217 -31.16 -6.96 53.94
C ASN A 217 -31.69 -5.85 54.86
N MET A 218 -32.99 -5.85 55.14
CA MET A 218 -33.63 -4.90 56.06
C MET A 218 -33.10 -5.01 57.51
N GLU A 219 -32.62 -6.18 57.90
CA GLU A 219 -31.99 -6.40 59.22
C GLU A 219 -30.72 -5.55 59.40
N GLN A 220 -29.96 -5.31 58.33
CA GLN A 220 -28.77 -4.45 58.37
C GLN A 220 -29.11 -3.01 58.75
N VAL A 221 -30.30 -2.54 58.39
CA VAL A 221 -30.79 -1.20 58.75
C VAL A 221 -30.91 -1.05 60.27
N ILE A 222 -31.42 -2.11 60.92
CA ILE A 222 -31.63 -2.13 62.36
C ILE A 222 -30.31 -2.33 63.11
N PHE A 223 -29.46 -3.26 62.67
CA PHE A 223 -28.20 -3.57 63.35
C PHE A 223 -27.16 -2.44 63.24
N ASN A 224 -27.19 -1.66 62.16
CA ASN A 224 -26.21 -0.59 61.93
C ASN A 224 -26.75 0.80 62.26
N LYS A 225 -27.93 0.92 62.89
CA LYS A 225 -28.59 2.19 63.15
C LYS A 225 -27.69 3.19 63.91
N ASP A 226 -26.86 2.70 64.84
CA ASP A 226 -25.96 3.53 65.64
C ASP A 226 -24.61 3.81 64.95
N LYS A 227 -24.31 3.15 63.82
CA LYS A 227 -23.01 3.19 63.15
C LYS A 227 -23.06 3.82 61.75
N LYS A 228 -24.21 3.82 61.10
CA LYS A 228 -24.39 4.30 59.72
C LYS A 228 -25.67 5.13 59.61
N VAL A 229 -25.64 6.09 58.70
CA VAL A 229 -26.81 6.92 58.38
C VAL A 229 -27.60 6.26 57.26
N THR A 230 -28.86 5.94 57.52
CA THR A 230 -29.80 5.46 56.50
C THR A 230 -30.32 6.65 55.70
N SER A 231 -30.32 6.52 54.37
CA SER A 231 -30.85 7.52 53.45
C SER A 231 -31.64 6.86 52.32
N LEU A 232 -32.65 7.58 51.81
CA LEU A 232 -33.37 7.21 50.60
C LEU A 232 -32.79 7.96 49.40
N VAL A 233 -32.60 7.25 48.28
CA VAL A 233 -32.07 7.82 47.03
C VAL A 233 -32.76 7.23 45.81
N ILE A 234 -32.87 8.02 44.76
CA ILE A 234 -33.24 7.56 43.42
C ILE A 234 -31.98 7.67 42.54
N PHE A 235 -31.44 6.53 42.11
CA PHE A 235 -30.24 6.51 41.26
C PHE A 235 -30.57 6.78 39.79
N ASP A 236 -31.68 6.21 39.32
CA ASP A 236 -32.06 6.23 37.91
C ASP A 236 -33.38 7.02 37.78
N ALA A 237 -33.28 8.35 37.88
CA ALA A 237 -34.43 9.25 37.74
C ALA A 237 -34.70 9.58 36.26
N ASP A 238 -35.97 9.74 35.91
CA ASP A 238 -36.36 10.20 34.57
C ASP A 238 -36.02 11.67 34.39
N LEU A 239 -34.98 11.91 33.59
CA LEU A 239 -34.43 13.24 33.35
C LEU A 239 -35.36 14.05 32.42
N PRO A 240 -35.54 15.36 32.66
CA PRO A 240 -36.16 16.26 31.70
C PRO A 240 -35.46 16.17 30.34
N TRP A 241 -36.26 16.20 29.27
CA TRP A 241 -35.75 16.05 27.90
C TRP A 241 -34.66 17.07 27.56
N MET A 242 -34.75 18.31 28.06
CA MET A 242 -33.73 19.34 27.86
C MET A 242 -32.36 18.90 28.40
N CYS A 243 -32.33 18.39 29.62
CA CYS A 243 -31.09 17.90 30.25
C CYS A 243 -30.53 16.66 29.53
N ARG A 244 -31.42 15.73 29.12
CA ARG A 244 -31.04 14.55 28.34
C ARG A 244 -30.45 14.93 26.98
N MET A 245 -31.09 15.86 26.27
CA MET A 245 -30.65 16.31 24.95
C MET A 245 -29.32 17.07 25.03
N THR A 246 -29.13 17.95 26.02
CA THR A 246 -27.84 18.63 26.23
C THR A 246 -26.70 17.62 26.47
N ASN A 247 -26.94 16.58 27.27
CA ASN A 247 -25.95 15.54 27.51
C ASN A 247 -25.61 14.73 26.24
N ILE A 248 -26.62 14.38 25.45
CA ILE A 248 -26.43 13.64 24.18
C ILE A 248 -25.69 14.53 23.16
N VAL A 249 -26.10 15.78 22.99
CA VAL A 249 -25.47 16.72 22.05
C VAL A 249 -24.01 16.94 22.42
N TYR A 250 -23.70 17.17 23.69
CA TYR A 250 -22.32 17.32 24.16
C TYR A 250 -21.47 16.07 23.90
N PHE A 251 -22.02 14.88 24.18
CA PHE A 251 -21.34 13.61 23.90
C PHE A 251 -21.05 13.43 22.40
N LEU A 252 -22.05 13.71 21.54
CA LEU A 252 -21.91 13.61 20.09
C LEU A 252 -20.90 14.63 19.54
N LEU A 253 -20.93 15.88 20.00
CA LEU A 253 -19.99 16.92 19.59
C LEU A 253 -18.55 16.56 19.97
N ASN A 254 -18.31 16.10 21.20
CA ASN A 254 -16.98 15.69 21.63
C ASN A 254 -16.48 14.46 20.86
N SER A 255 -17.34 13.48 20.63
CA SER A 255 -17.00 12.31 19.81
C SER A 255 -16.65 12.70 18.36
N ALA A 256 -17.42 13.61 17.76
CA ALA A 256 -17.17 14.11 16.42
C ALA A 256 -15.84 14.88 16.33
N VAL A 257 -15.53 15.75 17.30
CA VAL A 257 -14.25 16.48 17.35
C VAL A 257 -13.08 15.51 17.45
N PHE A 258 -13.18 14.47 18.29
CA PHE A 258 -12.14 13.44 18.40
C PHE A 258 -11.92 12.70 17.06
N LEU A 259 -12.99 12.34 16.35
CA LEU A 259 -12.88 11.74 15.02
C LEU A 259 -12.20 12.67 14.02
N VAL A 260 -12.58 13.95 13.97
CA VAL A 260 -11.95 14.91 13.05
C VAL A 260 -10.45 15.08 13.34
N VAL A 261 -10.06 15.18 14.62
CA VAL A 261 -8.65 15.31 15.01
C VAL A 261 -7.85 14.06 14.63
N THR A 262 -8.40 12.87 14.84
CA THR A 262 -7.72 11.61 14.46
C THR A 262 -7.56 11.48 12.94
N PHE A 263 -8.58 11.82 12.16
CA PHE A 263 -8.47 11.86 10.70
C PHE A 263 -7.45 12.90 10.21
N ALA A 264 -7.43 14.08 10.80
CA ALA A 264 -6.45 15.12 10.46
C ALA A 264 -5.00 14.69 10.76
N LEU A 265 -4.79 13.99 11.88
CA LEU A 265 -3.49 13.43 12.24
C LEU A 265 -3.05 12.34 11.24
N LEU A 266 -3.94 11.43 10.87
CA LEU A 266 -3.64 10.39 9.88
C LEU A 266 -3.35 10.99 8.49
N TYR A 267 -4.12 12.00 8.09
CA TYR A 267 -3.90 12.71 6.84
C TYR A 267 -2.54 13.42 6.81
N SER A 268 -2.18 14.12 7.89
CA SER A 268 -0.88 14.82 7.97
C SER A 268 0.30 13.86 7.98
N LEU A 269 0.19 12.72 8.69
CA LEU A 269 1.19 11.66 8.66
C LEU A 269 1.35 11.05 7.26
N ASN A 270 0.25 10.77 6.57
CA ASN A 270 0.31 10.24 5.19
C ASN A 270 0.89 11.27 4.21
N TYR A 271 0.49 12.54 4.33
CA TYR A 271 1.06 13.62 3.54
C TYR A 271 2.57 13.76 3.79
N GLY A 272 3.00 13.74 5.05
CA GLY A 272 4.41 13.75 5.44
C GLY A 272 5.18 12.55 4.90
N TYR A 273 4.61 11.34 5.00
CA TYR A 273 5.21 10.12 4.44
C TYR A 273 5.35 10.19 2.91
N LYS A 274 4.30 10.64 2.20
CA LYS A 274 4.32 10.81 0.74
C LYS A 274 5.37 11.84 0.34
N HIS A 275 5.45 12.95 1.07
CA HIS A 275 6.45 13.99 0.83
C HIS A 275 7.87 13.49 1.07
N TYR A 276 8.11 12.78 2.18
CA TYR A 276 9.41 12.16 2.49
C TYR A 276 9.83 11.16 1.41
N LYS A 277 8.92 10.28 0.99
CA LYS A 277 9.17 9.31 -0.08
C LYS A 277 9.47 10.01 -1.41
N HIS A 278 8.76 11.09 -1.73
CA HIS A 278 9.01 11.88 -2.94
C HIS A 278 10.39 12.56 -2.90
N GLN A 279 10.81 13.09 -1.74
CA GLN A 279 12.16 13.65 -1.58
C GLN A 279 13.25 12.58 -1.74
N GLN A 280 13.08 11.39 -1.14
CA GLN A 280 14.02 10.29 -1.35
C GLN A 280 14.12 9.90 -2.83
N GLN A 281 12.99 9.86 -3.54
CA GLN A 281 12.96 9.53 -4.95
C GLN A 281 13.73 10.56 -5.78
N LYS A 282 13.56 11.85 -5.51
CA LYS A 282 14.33 12.92 -6.19
C LYS A 282 15.84 12.77 -5.97
N GLN A 283 16.28 12.50 -4.74
CA GLN A 283 17.71 12.29 -4.46
C GLN A 283 18.27 11.08 -5.22
N LYS A 284 17.49 10.00 -5.34
CA LYS A 284 17.85 8.82 -6.12
C LYS A 284 17.95 9.14 -7.62
N GLU A 285 16.98 9.87 -8.16
CA GLU A 285 16.96 10.27 -9.57
C GLU A 285 18.14 11.19 -9.92
N GLU A 286 18.43 12.18 -9.08
CA GLU A 286 19.59 13.07 -9.26
C GLU A 286 20.91 12.30 -9.24
N LEU A 287 21.06 11.35 -8.31
CA LEU A 287 22.21 10.46 -8.26
C LEU A 287 22.32 9.60 -9.53
N GLY A 288 21.22 9.00 -9.97
CA GLY A 288 21.18 8.19 -11.20
C GLY A 288 21.59 8.99 -12.44
N LEU A 289 21.04 10.20 -12.61
CA LEU A 289 21.38 11.08 -13.73
C LEU A 289 22.85 11.49 -13.71
N MET A 290 23.39 11.78 -12.52
CA MET A 290 24.81 12.10 -12.35
C MET A 290 25.69 10.90 -12.75
N LEU A 291 25.35 9.70 -12.29
CA LEU A 291 26.07 8.46 -12.64
C LEU A 291 26.03 8.18 -14.14
N GLU A 292 24.86 8.33 -14.78
CA GLU A 292 24.72 8.17 -16.23
C GLU A 292 25.63 9.13 -16.99
N ARG A 293 25.68 10.40 -16.58
CA ARG A 293 26.52 11.40 -17.23
C ARG A 293 28.02 11.13 -17.04
N ILE A 294 28.43 10.64 -15.86
CA ILE A 294 29.82 10.23 -15.63
C ILE A 294 30.20 9.08 -16.57
N ILE A 295 29.36 8.04 -16.65
CA ILE A 295 29.63 6.86 -17.49
C ILE A 295 29.67 7.25 -18.97
N GLU A 296 28.77 8.13 -19.43
CA GLU A 296 28.74 8.63 -20.80
C GLU A 296 30.04 9.36 -21.18
N ILE A 297 30.53 10.25 -20.30
CA ILE A 297 31.80 10.97 -20.52
C ILE A 297 32.98 9.99 -20.61
N LEU A 298 33.06 9.03 -19.67
CA LEU A 298 34.14 8.03 -19.66
C LEU A 298 34.12 7.10 -20.87
N GLN A 299 32.94 6.76 -21.38
CA GLN A 299 32.80 5.99 -22.62
C GLN A 299 33.23 6.80 -23.83
N THR A 300 32.79 8.07 -23.91
CA THR A 300 33.09 8.94 -25.05
C THR A 300 34.59 9.20 -25.15
N SER A 301 35.26 9.55 -24.04
CA SER A 301 36.71 9.77 -24.01
C SER A 301 37.50 8.53 -24.43
N ALA A 302 37.09 7.35 -23.95
CA ALA A 302 37.74 6.08 -24.31
C ALA A 302 37.58 5.70 -25.79
N THR A 303 36.55 6.22 -26.47
CA THR A 303 36.25 5.87 -27.87
C THR A 303 36.81 6.88 -28.87
N GLU A 304 36.75 8.18 -28.54
CA GLU A 304 37.08 9.27 -29.47
C GLU A 304 38.52 9.77 -29.34
N GLU A 305 39.04 9.92 -28.11
CA GLU A 305 40.35 10.55 -27.86
C GLU A 305 41.49 9.53 -27.80
N GLY A 306 41.17 8.23 -27.71
CA GLY A 306 42.16 7.15 -27.55
C GLY A 306 42.82 7.10 -26.17
N GLU A 307 42.58 8.10 -25.31
CA GLU A 307 42.98 8.10 -23.91
C GLU A 307 41.90 7.42 -23.06
N ASN A 308 42.25 6.28 -22.48
CA ASN A 308 41.30 5.48 -21.67
C ASN A 308 41.07 6.04 -20.26
N TYR A 309 41.63 7.20 -19.90
CA TYR A 309 41.58 7.75 -18.55
C TYR A 309 41.18 9.23 -18.56
N VAL A 310 40.45 9.68 -17.52
CA VAL A 310 40.02 11.07 -17.35
C VAL A 310 40.18 11.50 -15.89
N VAL A 311 40.66 12.72 -15.64
CA VAL A 311 40.83 13.28 -14.29
C VAL A 311 39.46 13.49 -13.62
N ILE A 312 39.31 13.02 -12.37
CA ILE A 312 38.04 13.08 -11.63
C ILE A 312 37.54 14.53 -11.47
N ASN A 313 38.44 15.46 -11.19
CA ASN A 313 38.13 16.89 -11.09
C ASN A 313 37.60 17.47 -12.41
N HIS A 314 38.13 17.01 -13.55
CA HIS A 314 37.66 17.47 -14.85
C HIS A 314 36.24 16.99 -15.13
N ILE A 315 35.92 15.74 -14.78
CA ILE A 315 34.57 15.18 -14.92
C ILE A 315 33.58 15.95 -14.04
N ARG A 316 33.95 16.25 -12.79
CA ARG A 316 33.13 17.07 -11.89
C ARG A 316 32.80 18.42 -12.55
N ASP A 317 33.81 19.03 -13.15
CA ASP A 317 33.70 20.35 -13.75
C ASP A 317 32.89 20.35 -15.06
N MET A 318 32.85 19.23 -15.80
CA MET A 318 31.98 19.04 -16.97
C MET A 318 30.50 18.79 -16.60
N ILE A 319 30.23 18.16 -15.45
CA ILE A 319 28.87 17.77 -15.04
C ILE A 319 28.22 18.84 -14.17
N LEU A 320 29.00 19.54 -13.34
CA LEU A 320 28.50 20.48 -12.34
C LEU A 320 28.97 21.92 -12.63
N PRO A 321 28.04 22.82 -13.00
CA PRO A 321 28.32 24.26 -13.08
C PRO A 321 28.83 24.79 -11.74
N VAL A 322 29.68 25.83 -11.76
CA VAL A 322 30.34 26.38 -10.57
C VAL A 322 29.36 26.74 -9.44
N GLN A 323 28.17 27.24 -9.79
CA GLN A 323 27.14 27.64 -8.83
C GLN A 323 26.56 26.46 -8.02
N ASP A 324 26.49 25.28 -8.62
CA ASP A 324 25.81 24.11 -8.04
C ASP A 324 26.76 23.21 -7.21
N ARG A 325 28.07 23.48 -7.24
CA ARG A 325 29.10 22.59 -6.68
C ARG A 325 28.93 22.36 -5.19
N GLN A 326 28.66 23.42 -4.42
CA GLN A 326 28.47 23.29 -2.96
C GLN A 326 27.16 22.57 -2.61
N THR A 327 26.08 22.85 -3.35
CA THR A 327 24.77 22.25 -3.08
C THR A 327 24.77 20.75 -3.38
N LYS A 328 25.44 20.33 -4.47
CA LYS A 328 25.46 18.95 -4.96
C LYS A 328 26.68 18.13 -4.48
N GLU A 329 27.54 18.69 -3.64
CA GLU A 329 28.74 18.01 -3.13
C GLU A 329 28.42 16.66 -2.46
N LYS A 330 27.35 16.61 -1.65
CA LYS A 330 26.90 15.37 -1.01
C LYS A 330 26.48 14.31 -2.02
N THR A 331 25.81 14.71 -3.10
CA THR A 331 25.38 13.81 -4.17
C THR A 331 26.58 13.34 -4.99
N TRP A 332 27.55 14.24 -5.26
CA TRP A 332 28.81 13.92 -5.92
C TRP A 332 29.61 12.88 -5.14
N ASN A 333 29.82 13.07 -3.83
CA ASN A 333 30.58 12.12 -3.01
C ASN A 333 29.91 10.74 -2.98
N LYS A 334 28.57 10.69 -2.92
CA LYS A 334 27.82 9.43 -3.05
C LYS A 334 27.98 8.78 -4.43
N ALA A 335 28.02 9.57 -5.49
CA ALA A 335 28.23 9.07 -6.86
C ALA A 335 29.63 8.47 -7.02
N VAL A 336 30.67 9.16 -6.53
CA VAL A 336 32.06 8.68 -6.53
C VAL A 336 32.17 7.36 -5.76
N GLN A 337 31.59 7.31 -4.56
CA GLN A 337 31.55 6.08 -3.76
C GLN A 337 30.83 4.95 -4.50
N PHE A 338 29.67 5.23 -5.11
CA PHE A 338 28.91 4.24 -5.86
C PHE A 338 29.69 3.67 -7.05
N ILE A 339 30.42 4.52 -7.80
CA ILE A 339 31.25 4.07 -8.92
C ILE A 339 32.38 3.17 -8.44
N ASN A 340 33.09 3.58 -7.38
CA ASN A 340 34.23 2.82 -6.86
C ASN A 340 33.81 1.45 -6.30
N GLU A 341 32.61 1.35 -5.72
CA GLU A 341 32.10 0.11 -5.12
C GLU A 341 31.35 -0.80 -6.11
N ASN A 342 30.61 -0.23 -7.07
CA ASN A 342 29.64 -0.98 -7.88
C ASN A 342 29.91 -1.01 -9.38
N GLU A 343 30.75 -0.11 -9.92
CA GLU A 343 31.04 -0.06 -11.37
C GLU A 343 32.39 -0.68 -11.70
N SER A 344 32.38 -1.98 -12.02
CA SER A 344 33.59 -2.75 -12.33
C SER A 344 34.28 -2.33 -13.63
N ARG A 345 33.60 -1.57 -14.50
CA ARG A 345 34.18 -1.06 -15.75
C ARG A 345 35.02 0.21 -15.56
N VAL A 346 35.06 0.78 -14.36
CA VAL A 346 35.84 1.97 -14.04
C VAL A 346 36.88 1.62 -12.99
N ARG A 347 38.15 1.95 -13.24
CA ARG A 347 39.24 1.83 -12.27
C ARG A 347 39.71 3.20 -11.83
N THR A 348 39.80 3.40 -10.53
CA THR A 348 40.47 4.57 -9.95
C THR A 348 41.98 4.31 -9.90
N GLU A 349 42.77 5.22 -10.48
CA GLU A 349 44.23 5.15 -10.47
C GLU A 349 44.84 6.55 -10.33
N VAL A 350 46.10 6.63 -9.90
CA VAL A 350 46.86 7.90 -9.88
C VAL A 350 47.75 7.91 -11.11
N GLN A 351 47.64 8.96 -11.93
CA GLN A 351 48.42 9.11 -13.15
C GLN A 351 49.07 10.48 -13.22
N ASN A 352 50.25 10.56 -13.85
CA ASN A 352 51.00 11.79 -13.96
C ASN A 352 50.54 12.58 -15.19
N VAL A 353 49.68 13.56 -14.99
CA VAL A 353 49.16 14.43 -16.07
C VAL A 353 49.93 15.74 -16.02
N GLN A 354 50.63 16.09 -17.10
CA GLN A 354 51.46 17.31 -17.21
C GLN A 354 52.55 17.47 -16.13
N GLY A 355 53.02 16.36 -15.55
CA GLY A 355 54.09 16.37 -14.54
C GLY A 355 53.61 16.34 -13.09
N GLU A 356 52.31 16.36 -12.83
CA GLU A 356 51.71 16.23 -11.50
C GLU A 356 50.84 14.97 -11.36
N PRO A 357 50.84 14.31 -10.18
CA PRO A 357 50.03 13.13 -9.93
C PRO A 357 48.56 13.52 -9.66
N TYR A 358 47.65 13.06 -10.51
CA TYR A 358 46.21 13.25 -10.38
C TYR A 358 45.47 11.92 -10.24
N GLU A 359 44.38 11.92 -9.47
CA GLU A 359 43.43 10.80 -9.48
C GLU A 359 42.59 10.83 -10.76
N VAL A 360 42.62 9.71 -11.48
CA VAL A 360 41.93 9.53 -12.75
C VAL A 360 41.04 8.29 -12.72
N TRP A 361 39.95 8.34 -13.47
CA TRP A 361 39.11 7.20 -13.77
C TRP A 361 39.47 6.63 -15.13
N ARG A 362 39.84 5.36 -15.16
CA ARG A 362 40.13 4.61 -16.37
C ARG A 362 38.96 3.71 -16.75
N TRP A 363 38.51 3.78 -18.00
CA TRP A 363 37.50 2.87 -18.55
C TRP A 363 38.13 1.53 -18.96
N ILE A 364 37.66 0.44 -18.35
CA ILE A 364 38.10 -0.95 -18.60
C ILE A 364 37.07 -1.69 -19.49
N GLY A 365 35.90 -1.09 -19.74
CA GLY A 365 34.79 -1.75 -20.44
C GLY A 365 34.96 -1.95 -21.95
N SER A 366 36.12 -1.62 -22.52
CA SER A 366 36.39 -1.92 -23.93
C SER A 366 36.80 -3.39 -24.07
N ALA A 367 36.12 -4.13 -24.95
CA ALA A 367 36.33 -5.56 -25.23
C ALA A 367 37.74 -5.90 -25.79
N THR A 368 38.67 -4.95 -25.77
CA THR A 368 40.04 -5.07 -26.27
C THR A 368 41.03 -5.57 -25.22
N LEU A 369 40.63 -5.74 -23.96
CA LEU A 369 41.51 -6.20 -22.86
C LEU A 369 41.76 -7.72 -22.82
N GLY A 370 41.69 -8.39 -23.97
CA GLY A 370 42.00 -9.81 -24.11
C GLY A 370 42.91 -10.15 -25.29
N LEU A 371 43.45 -9.17 -26.04
CA LEU A 371 44.36 -9.49 -27.14
C LEU A 371 45.47 -8.45 -27.26
N SER A 372 46.64 -8.79 -26.74
CA SER A 372 47.87 -8.17 -27.20
C SER A 372 48.08 -8.54 -28.67
N SER A 373 47.69 -7.66 -29.59
CA SER A 373 48.33 -7.47 -30.89
C SER A 373 47.58 -6.42 -31.70
N SER A 374 48.28 -5.31 -31.94
CA SER A 374 48.18 -4.37 -33.07
C SER A 374 46.79 -3.88 -33.55
N PRO A 375 46.62 -2.56 -33.79
CA PRO A 375 45.40 -1.98 -34.36
C PRO A 375 45.34 -2.25 -35.88
N ARG A 376 45.14 -3.52 -36.28
CA ARG A 376 44.78 -3.88 -37.65
C ARG A 376 43.50 -4.71 -37.62
N ASN A 377 42.39 -4.01 -37.86
CA ASN A 377 41.27 -4.52 -38.67
C ASN A 377 40.82 -5.96 -38.35
N ASN A 378 40.45 -6.24 -37.10
CA ASN A 378 39.98 -7.56 -36.72
C ASN A 378 38.55 -7.78 -37.27
N LYS A 379 38.47 -8.27 -38.51
CA LYS A 379 37.21 -8.70 -39.15
C LYS A 379 36.74 -10.00 -38.51
N SER A 380 36.12 -9.90 -37.33
CA SER A 380 35.67 -11.03 -36.51
C SER A 380 34.17 -11.01 -36.25
N TRP A 381 33.63 -12.16 -35.77
CA TRP A 381 32.24 -12.32 -35.38
C TRP A 381 31.99 -11.78 -33.96
N GLN A 382 30.89 -11.05 -33.74
CA GLN A 382 30.64 -10.27 -32.51
C GLN A 382 29.33 -10.66 -31.78
N GLY A 383 28.79 -11.85 -32.04
CA GLY A 383 27.54 -12.32 -31.42
C GLY A 383 26.30 -12.17 -32.30
N GLN A 384 25.18 -12.73 -31.81
CA GLN A 384 23.89 -12.78 -32.51
C GLN A 384 22.95 -11.69 -32.01
N ALA A 385 22.31 -10.96 -32.92
CA ALA A 385 21.38 -9.85 -32.64
C ALA A 385 19.99 -10.33 -32.22
N PHE A 386 19.53 -11.48 -32.73
CA PHE A 386 18.24 -12.08 -32.40
C PHE A 386 18.28 -13.59 -32.63
N GLU A 387 17.46 -14.33 -31.88
CA GLU A 387 17.36 -15.79 -32.02
C GLU A 387 16.77 -16.18 -33.38
N THR A 388 17.39 -17.17 -34.02
CA THR A 388 16.97 -17.72 -35.32
C THR A 388 16.62 -19.21 -35.25
N GLN A 389 16.36 -19.73 -34.05
CA GLN A 389 15.99 -21.13 -33.85
C GLN A 389 14.59 -21.42 -34.43
N ALA A 390 14.32 -22.69 -34.73
CA ALA A 390 13.00 -23.11 -35.22
C ALA A 390 11.93 -22.82 -34.15
N GLY A 391 10.93 -21.99 -34.48
CA GLY A 391 9.90 -21.52 -33.55
C GLY A 391 10.08 -20.07 -33.06
N SER A 392 11.23 -19.43 -33.33
CA SER A 392 11.41 -17.99 -33.12
C SER A 392 10.70 -17.17 -34.20
N VAL A 393 10.27 -15.95 -33.86
CA VAL A 393 9.58 -15.02 -34.79
C VAL A 393 10.36 -14.72 -36.06
N ASN A 394 11.69 -14.89 -36.04
CA ASN A 394 12.60 -14.63 -37.16
C ASN A 394 13.17 -15.92 -37.80
N GLY A 395 12.77 -17.10 -37.33
CA GLY A 395 13.22 -18.40 -37.84
C GLY A 395 12.26 -18.95 -38.90
N LEU A 396 12.76 -19.24 -40.11
CA LEU A 396 11.97 -19.99 -41.10
C LEU A 396 11.79 -21.45 -40.64
N GLN A 397 10.56 -21.95 -40.74
CA GLN A 397 10.20 -23.30 -40.29
C GLN A 397 10.72 -24.42 -41.21
N CYS A 398 10.94 -24.11 -42.49
CA CYS A 398 11.60 -25.01 -43.44
C CYS A 398 12.51 -24.23 -44.39
N SER A 399 13.61 -24.85 -44.82
CA SER A 399 14.52 -24.28 -45.81
C SER A 399 14.03 -24.60 -47.23
N PRO A 400 13.61 -23.62 -48.03
CA PRO A 400 13.00 -23.88 -49.33
C PRO A 400 14.01 -24.32 -50.41
N THR A 401 15.30 -24.00 -50.24
CA THR A 401 16.34 -24.22 -51.25
C THR A 401 17.71 -24.51 -50.60
N PRO A 402 18.60 -25.27 -51.24
CA PRO A 402 19.95 -25.55 -50.70
C PRO A 402 20.94 -24.38 -50.87
N CYS A 403 20.52 -23.26 -51.46
CA CYS A 403 21.39 -22.11 -51.72
C CYS A 403 21.01 -20.88 -50.88
N LEU A 404 22.03 -20.12 -50.46
CA LEU A 404 21.91 -18.92 -49.64
C LEU A 404 22.64 -17.73 -50.26
N LYS A 405 22.11 -16.54 -50.03
CA LYS A 405 22.73 -15.24 -50.30
C LYS A 405 22.92 -14.51 -48.96
N ILE A 406 24.17 -14.23 -48.62
CA ILE A 406 24.59 -13.59 -47.38
C ILE A 406 25.02 -12.15 -47.72
N ARG A 407 24.53 -11.18 -46.95
CA ARG A 407 24.80 -9.73 -47.08
C ARG A 407 25.42 -9.20 -45.80
N GLY A 408 26.10 -8.06 -45.89
CA GLY A 408 26.68 -7.36 -44.74
C GLY A 408 28.03 -7.94 -44.27
N MET A 409 28.72 -8.69 -45.15
CA MET A 409 30.05 -9.26 -44.86
C MET A 409 31.16 -8.75 -45.79
N ALA A 410 30.81 -8.26 -46.97
CA ALA A 410 31.77 -7.71 -47.93
C ALA A 410 31.59 -6.19 -47.99
N GLU A 411 32.71 -5.47 -47.96
CA GLU A 411 32.78 -4.03 -48.18
C GLU A 411 33.13 -3.79 -49.66
N GLU A 412 32.60 -2.72 -50.26
CA GLU A 412 33.05 -2.27 -51.57
C GLU A 412 34.46 -1.71 -51.43
N VAL A 413 35.45 -2.43 -51.96
CA VAL A 413 36.84 -1.98 -51.93
C VAL A 413 37.13 -1.16 -53.18
N GLU A 414 37.28 0.15 -53.03
CA GLU A 414 37.87 1.03 -54.05
C GLU A 414 39.37 0.73 -54.15
N GLY A 415 39.77 -0.08 -55.14
CA GLY A 415 41.18 -0.34 -55.45
C GLY A 415 41.49 -1.82 -55.68
N GLY A 416 41.74 -2.18 -56.94
CA GLY A 416 41.79 -3.58 -57.42
C GLY A 416 42.92 -4.48 -56.91
N GLY A 417 43.77 -4.04 -55.99
CA GLY A 417 44.91 -4.82 -55.48
C GLY A 417 44.62 -5.69 -54.24
N GLN A 418 43.75 -5.24 -53.33
CA GLN A 418 43.47 -5.92 -52.04
C GLN A 418 42.16 -6.73 -52.04
N ALA A 419 41.40 -6.69 -53.14
CA ALA A 419 40.09 -7.33 -53.24
C ALA A 419 40.16 -8.86 -53.11
N GLY A 420 41.19 -9.51 -53.68
CA GLY A 420 41.33 -10.97 -53.65
C GLY A 420 41.61 -11.53 -52.25
N GLU A 421 42.42 -10.85 -51.45
CA GLU A 421 42.71 -11.26 -50.07
C GLU A 421 41.49 -11.06 -49.16
N ALA A 422 40.78 -9.94 -49.31
CA ALA A 422 39.53 -9.67 -48.59
C ALA A 422 38.44 -10.71 -48.92
N GLN A 423 38.29 -11.06 -50.20
CA GLN A 423 37.37 -12.13 -50.63
C GLN A 423 37.72 -13.48 -50.01
N ARG A 424 39.01 -13.83 -49.97
CA ARG A 424 39.47 -15.07 -49.33
C ARG A 424 39.20 -15.06 -47.83
N ALA A 425 39.45 -13.95 -47.13
CA ALA A 425 39.19 -13.82 -45.71
C ALA A 425 37.69 -13.96 -45.37
N ILE A 426 36.81 -13.31 -46.15
CA ILE A 426 35.35 -13.42 -45.98
C ILE A 426 34.87 -14.85 -46.24
N ARG A 427 35.39 -15.49 -47.29
CA ARG A 427 35.09 -16.89 -47.60
C ARG A 427 35.46 -17.80 -46.44
N GLU A 428 36.68 -17.66 -45.90
CA GLU A 428 37.14 -18.44 -44.74
C GLU A 428 36.32 -18.13 -43.48
N ALA A 429 35.91 -16.87 -43.25
CA ALA A 429 35.09 -16.51 -42.11
C ALA A 429 33.69 -17.17 -42.15
N VAL A 430 33.09 -17.29 -43.33
CA VAL A 430 31.82 -18.01 -43.53
C VAL A 430 32.02 -19.52 -43.34
N LEU A 431 33.06 -20.10 -43.95
CA LEU A 431 33.34 -21.53 -43.82
C LEU A 431 33.68 -21.91 -42.38
N GLY A 432 34.52 -21.14 -41.70
CA GLY A 432 34.89 -21.37 -40.30
C GLY A 432 33.69 -21.41 -39.35
N LYS A 433 32.61 -20.69 -39.69
CA LYS A 433 31.42 -20.61 -38.85
C LYS A 433 30.40 -21.71 -39.04
N CYS A 434 30.32 -22.33 -40.22
CA CYS A 434 29.25 -23.29 -40.51
C CYS A 434 29.71 -24.60 -41.16
N ALA A 435 30.90 -24.67 -41.75
CA ALA A 435 31.37 -25.86 -42.47
C ALA A 435 31.57 -27.10 -41.57
N HIS A 436 31.67 -26.92 -40.25
CA HIS A 436 31.75 -28.04 -39.30
C HIS A 436 30.38 -28.66 -38.98
N GLN A 437 29.29 -27.91 -39.15
CA GLN A 437 27.93 -28.35 -38.84
C GLN A 437 27.09 -28.63 -40.10
N CYS A 438 27.55 -28.24 -41.29
CA CYS A 438 26.85 -28.50 -42.54
C CYS A 438 27.77 -28.77 -43.72
N ARG A 439 27.26 -29.51 -44.70
CA ARG A 439 28.00 -29.87 -45.91
C ARG A 439 27.87 -28.80 -46.98
N ILE A 440 28.97 -28.10 -47.27
CA ILE A 440 29.03 -26.99 -48.23
C ILE A 440 29.69 -27.46 -49.53
N LEU A 441 28.99 -27.31 -50.66
CA LEU A 441 29.49 -27.65 -52.00
C LEU A 441 30.24 -26.47 -52.65
N HIS A 442 29.72 -25.26 -52.49
CA HIS A 442 30.29 -24.07 -53.14
C HIS A 442 30.10 -22.81 -52.29
N CYS A 443 31.14 -21.99 -52.18
CA CYS A 443 31.12 -20.70 -51.51
C CYS A 443 31.88 -19.68 -52.38
N ALA A 444 31.17 -18.67 -52.88
CA ALA A 444 31.74 -17.62 -53.72
C ALA A 444 31.40 -16.23 -53.16
N VAL A 445 32.40 -15.35 -53.10
CA VAL A 445 32.25 -13.96 -52.68
C VAL A 445 32.22 -13.10 -53.93
N ASP A 446 31.12 -12.37 -54.14
CA ASP A 446 30.95 -11.47 -55.28
C ASP A 446 31.28 -10.05 -54.83
N ALA A 447 32.39 -9.50 -55.35
CA ALA A 447 32.83 -8.14 -55.02
C ALA A 447 31.85 -7.07 -55.54
N HIS A 448 31.19 -7.30 -56.68
CA HIS A 448 30.31 -6.28 -57.26
C HIS A 448 28.99 -6.14 -56.51
N SER A 449 28.51 -7.23 -55.90
CA SER A 449 27.26 -7.19 -55.13
C SER A 449 27.49 -7.17 -53.62
N SER A 450 28.74 -7.15 -53.16
CA SER A 450 29.12 -7.23 -51.74
C SER A 450 28.36 -8.33 -50.99
N CYS A 451 28.19 -9.47 -51.66
CA CYS A 451 27.40 -10.61 -51.20
C CYS A 451 28.21 -11.90 -51.28
N VAL A 452 27.98 -12.79 -50.31
CA VAL A 452 28.51 -14.16 -50.34
C VAL A 452 27.40 -15.11 -50.75
N TYR A 453 27.70 -16.01 -51.68
CA TYR A 453 26.76 -16.98 -52.22
C TYR A 453 27.20 -18.39 -51.82
N LEU A 454 26.35 -19.08 -51.04
CA LEU A 454 26.61 -20.41 -50.52
C LEU A 454 25.69 -21.44 -51.17
N LYS A 455 26.22 -22.60 -51.56
CA LYS A 455 25.47 -23.78 -51.99
C LYS A 455 25.82 -24.94 -51.07
N CYS A 456 24.83 -25.46 -50.36
CA CYS A 456 24.94 -26.62 -49.51
C CYS A 456 24.58 -27.89 -50.29
N ALA A 457 24.90 -29.07 -49.72
CA ALA A 457 24.53 -30.35 -50.30
C ALA A 457 23.01 -30.52 -50.35
N ASP A 458 22.34 -30.28 -49.21
CA ASP A 458 20.90 -30.44 -49.06
C ASP A 458 20.24 -29.19 -48.45
N GLN A 459 18.90 -29.14 -48.53
CA GLN A 459 18.11 -28.07 -47.90
C GLN A 459 18.31 -28.03 -46.37
N ALA A 460 18.44 -29.18 -45.73
CA ALA A 460 18.69 -29.27 -44.28
C ALA A 460 20.03 -28.63 -43.89
N ASP A 461 21.09 -28.90 -44.67
CA ASP A 461 22.41 -28.27 -44.50
C ASP A 461 22.34 -26.74 -44.68
N ALA A 462 21.53 -26.26 -45.62
CA ALA A 462 21.28 -24.83 -45.81
C ALA A 462 20.52 -24.19 -44.64
N ALA A 463 19.62 -24.92 -43.95
CA ALA A 463 18.98 -24.46 -42.73
C ALA A 463 20.00 -24.28 -41.59
N VAL A 464 20.94 -25.21 -41.45
CA VAL A 464 22.01 -25.13 -40.46
C VAL A 464 22.92 -23.93 -40.73
N ALA A 465 23.32 -23.72 -41.99
CA ALA A 465 24.10 -22.54 -42.38
C ALA A 465 23.32 -21.23 -42.12
N TYR A 466 22.03 -21.19 -42.43
CA TYR A 466 21.18 -20.02 -42.17
C TYR A 466 21.16 -19.64 -40.69
N ARG A 467 20.94 -20.60 -39.79
CA ARG A 467 20.90 -20.36 -38.34
C ARG A 467 22.24 -19.88 -37.78
N ASN A 468 23.35 -20.33 -38.34
CA ASN A 468 24.69 -19.95 -37.89
C ASN A 468 25.16 -18.60 -38.42
N LEU A 469 24.52 -18.05 -39.46
CA LEU A 469 24.97 -16.83 -40.14
C LEU A 469 23.97 -15.68 -40.03
N HIS A 470 22.67 -15.96 -40.06
CA HIS A 470 21.64 -14.93 -40.05
C HIS A 470 21.54 -14.23 -38.68
N GLY A 471 21.50 -12.90 -38.71
CA GLY A 471 21.34 -12.10 -37.50
C GLY A 471 22.63 -11.97 -36.70
N TRP A 472 23.77 -12.40 -37.22
CA TRP A 472 25.07 -12.24 -36.55
C TRP A 472 25.76 -10.95 -36.94
N TRP A 473 26.55 -10.39 -36.03
CA TRP A 473 27.43 -9.26 -36.31
C TRP A 473 28.80 -9.74 -36.79
N TYR A 474 29.29 -9.16 -37.88
CA TYR A 474 30.64 -9.37 -38.41
C TYR A 474 31.27 -8.02 -38.73
N ALA A 475 32.42 -7.72 -38.13
CA ALA A 475 33.15 -6.45 -38.34
C ALA A 475 32.25 -5.20 -38.25
N GLY A 476 31.37 -5.13 -37.24
CA GLY A 476 30.46 -4.01 -37.02
C GLY A 476 29.23 -3.97 -37.94
N HIS A 477 29.05 -4.95 -38.83
CA HIS A 477 27.92 -5.01 -39.76
C HIS A 477 27.00 -6.20 -39.46
N LEU A 478 25.69 -5.97 -39.57
CA LEU A 478 24.68 -7.02 -39.36
C LEU A 478 24.57 -7.92 -40.60
N VAL A 479 24.85 -9.21 -40.40
CA VAL A 479 24.79 -10.23 -41.44
C VAL A 479 23.35 -10.69 -41.66
N THR A 480 22.86 -10.53 -42.88
CA THR A 480 21.51 -10.98 -43.27
C THR A 480 21.58 -12.03 -44.36
N VAL A 481 20.80 -13.11 -44.21
CA VAL A 481 20.83 -14.26 -45.12
C VAL A 481 19.45 -14.41 -45.76
N LYS A 482 19.42 -14.69 -47.06
CA LYS A 482 18.19 -15.03 -47.79
C LYS A 482 18.40 -16.30 -48.61
N TYR A 483 17.37 -17.11 -48.73
CA TYR A 483 17.38 -18.27 -49.63
C TYR A 483 17.41 -17.83 -51.09
N LEU A 484 18.15 -18.57 -51.92
CA LEU A 484 18.25 -18.35 -53.36
C LEU A 484 17.82 -19.62 -54.10
N ARG A 485 16.99 -19.48 -55.13
CA ARG A 485 16.63 -20.61 -55.99
C ARG A 485 17.88 -21.23 -56.64
N LEU A 486 17.92 -22.56 -56.67
CA LEU A 486 19.04 -23.34 -57.21
C LEU A 486 19.34 -22.94 -58.66
N GLU A 487 18.31 -22.81 -59.50
CA GLU A 487 18.46 -22.39 -60.90
C GLU A 487 19.20 -21.06 -61.04
N ARG A 488 18.83 -20.06 -60.23
CA ARG A 488 19.48 -18.74 -60.24
C ARG A 488 20.91 -18.81 -59.72
N TYR A 489 21.18 -19.68 -58.75
CA TYR A 489 22.54 -19.93 -58.29
C TYR A 489 23.40 -20.54 -59.40
N MET A 490 22.89 -21.56 -60.11
CA MET A 490 23.60 -22.24 -61.19
C MET A 490 23.78 -21.37 -62.44
N GLN A 491 22.83 -20.48 -62.75
CA GLN A 491 22.98 -19.47 -63.80
C GLN A 491 24.15 -18.51 -63.51
N ARG A 492 24.34 -18.15 -62.23
CA ARG A 492 25.44 -17.27 -61.82
C ARG A 492 26.77 -18.01 -61.68
N PHE A 493 26.74 -19.25 -61.20
CA PHE A 493 27.91 -20.08 -60.96
C PHE A 493 27.74 -21.45 -61.64
N PRO A 494 27.89 -21.52 -62.98
CA PRO A 494 27.68 -22.76 -63.74
C PRO A 494 28.70 -23.85 -63.39
N GLY A 495 29.90 -23.46 -62.92
CA GLY A 495 30.94 -24.37 -62.44
C GLY A 495 30.73 -24.88 -61.01
N SER A 496 29.62 -24.56 -60.34
CA SER A 496 29.36 -25.07 -58.99
C SER A 496 29.02 -26.57 -59.00
N PRO A 497 29.61 -27.41 -58.12
CA PRO A 497 29.38 -28.85 -58.12
C PRO A 497 27.89 -29.21 -58.01
N ILE A 498 27.44 -30.20 -58.80
CA ILE A 498 26.04 -30.63 -58.84
C ILE A 498 25.72 -31.57 -57.67
N SER A 499 26.67 -32.42 -57.25
CA SER A 499 26.51 -33.37 -56.14
C SER A 499 27.84 -33.81 -55.55
N GLY A 500 27.84 -34.15 -54.26
CA GLY A 500 28.89 -34.96 -53.61
C GLY A 500 30.21 -34.25 -53.28
N PRO A 501 31.16 -34.96 -52.64
CA PRO A 501 32.46 -34.41 -52.25
C PRO A 501 33.34 -34.07 -53.46
N PRO A 502 34.29 -33.12 -53.32
CA PRO A 502 34.77 -32.57 -52.05
C PRO A 502 33.86 -31.48 -51.46
N PHE A 503 33.49 -31.64 -50.18
CA PHE A 503 32.86 -30.57 -49.41
C PHE A 503 33.93 -29.59 -48.92
N MET A 504 33.60 -28.30 -48.95
CA MET A 504 34.51 -27.27 -48.46
C MET A 504 34.68 -27.39 -46.95
N LYS A 505 35.94 -27.31 -46.49
CA LYS A 505 36.31 -27.21 -45.08
C LYS A 505 36.98 -25.86 -44.86
N ALA A 506 36.84 -25.33 -43.65
CA ALA A 506 37.59 -24.15 -43.24
C ALA A 506 39.07 -24.49 -43.05
N ILE A 507 39.97 -23.57 -43.39
CA ILE A 507 41.42 -23.73 -43.14
C ILE A 507 41.73 -23.67 -41.64
N SER A 508 40.90 -22.98 -40.86
CA SER A 508 40.96 -22.93 -39.40
C SER A 508 39.57 -23.27 -38.83
N PRO A 509 39.40 -24.35 -38.05
CA PRO A 509 38.14 -24.62 -37.37
C PRO A 509 37.88 -23.53 -36.33
N ALA A 510 36.63 -23.04 -36.25
CA ALA A 510 36.26 -22.09 -35.20
C ALA A 510 36.55 -22.71 -33.82
N THR A 511 37.33 -22.01 -33.00
CA THR A 511 37.48 -22.31 -31.58
C THR A 511 36.10 -22.39 -30.94
N ASP A 512 35.84 -23.48 -30.20
CA ASP A 512 34.54 -23.82 -29.62
C ASP A 512 33.90 -22.63 -28.88
N TRP A 513 32.77 -22.17 -29.41
CA TRP A 513 31.88 -21.22 -28.75
C TRP A 513 30.81 -21.98 -27.97
N THR A 514 31.24 -22.66 -26.91
CA THR A 514 30.34 -23.15 -25.86
C THR A 514 30.88 -22.67 -24.52
N SER A 515 30.38 -21.50 -24.09
CA SER A 515 30.34 -21.09 -22.67
C SER A 515 28.96 -20.51 -22.41
#